data_AF-A0A562YAV2-F1
#
_entry.id   AF-A0A562YAV2-F1
#
_cell.length_a   1.000
_cell.length_b   1.000
_cell.length_c   1.000
_cell.angle_alpha   90.00
_cell.angle_beta   90.00
_cell.angle_gamma   90.00
#
_symmetry.space_group_name_H-M   'P 1'
#
loop_
_entity.id
_entity.type
_entity.pdbx_description
1 polymer ?
#
loop_
_entity_poly.entity_id
_entity_poly.type
_entity_poly.pdbx_seq_one_letter_code
_entity_poly.pdbx_strand_id
1 'polypeptide(L)'
;MNDWNKGWSCLFDAIGLLKDKDLEHIIYIRNQGHTVTEAINRQLAHYAYHVGQIVFLGKLIKSEEWRSLSIPKGQSKTYNKEKFNKEKGKRHFTDDL
;
A
#
# COMPACT_ATOMS: atom_id res chain seq x y z
N MET A 1 4.49 -5.32 -18.27
CA MET A 1 3.57 -4.28 -17.77
C MET A 1 2.12 -4.46 -18.18
N ASN A 2 1.80 -4.99 -19.38
CA ASN A 2 0.40 -5.15 -19.80
C ASN A 2 -0.44 -5.98 -18.80
N ASP A 3 0.03 -7.15 -18.39
CA ASP A 3 -0.74 -8.01 -17.49
C ASP A 3 -0.81 -7.48 -16.04
N TRP A 4 0.23 -6.78 -15.60
CA TRP A 4 0.21 -6.05 -14.33
C TRP A 4 -0.90 -5.00 -14.32
N ASN A 5 -0.95 -4.17 -15.37
CA ASN A 5 -1.96 -3.12 -15.50
C ASN A 5 -3.36 -3.72 -15.63
N LYS A 6 -3.54 -4.79 -16.42
CA LYS A 6 -4.83 -5.50 -16.53
C LYS A 6 -5.33 -6.01 -15.18
N GLY A 7 -4.45 -6.57 -14.35
CA GLY A 7 -4.80 -7.05 -13.01
C GLY A 7 -5.31 -5.93 -12.10
N TRP A 8 -4.61 -4.78 -12.10
CA TRP A 8 -5.04 -3.61 -11.32
C TRP A 8 -6.31 -2.97 -11.87
N SER A 9 -6.47 -2.85 -13.19
CA SER A 9 -7.72 -2.38 -13.79
C SER A 9 -8.90 -3.23 -13.36
N CYS A 10 -8.79 -4.56 -13.40
CA CYS A 10 -9.85 -5.46 -12.93
C CYS A 10 -10.26 -5.16 -11.47
N LEU A 11 -9.29 -4.96 -10.57
CA LEU A 11 -9.58 -4.59 -9.18
C LEU A 11 -10.28 -3.23 -9.07
N PHE A 12 -9.74 -2.20 -9.73
CA PHE A 12 -10.25 -0.84 -9.62
C PHE A 12 -11.63 -0.69 -10.27
N ASP A 13 -11.87 -1.36 -11.40
CA ASP A 13 -13.16 -1.38 -12.06
C ASP A 13 -14.21 -2.05 -11.17
N ALA A 14 -13.85 -3.14 -10.48
CA ALA A 14 -14.76 -3.81 -9.54
C ALA A 14 -15.08 -2.95 -8.30
N ILE A 15 -14.07 -2.33 -7.69
CA ILE A 15 -14.25 -1.49 -6.49
C ILE A 15 -14.97 -0.18 -6.83
N GLY A 16 -14.67 0.43 -7.98
CA GLY A 16 -15.23 1.72 -8.40
C GLY A 16 -16.75 1.70 -8.65
N LEU A 17 -17.34 0.51 -8.77
CA LEU A 17 -18.79 0.32 -8.92
C LEU A 17 -19.54 0.18 -7.59
N LEU A 18 -18.82 -0.03 -6.48
CA LEU A 18 -19.41 -0.23 -5.16
C LEU A 18 -20.02 1.08 -4.63
N LYS A 19 -21.14 0.95 -3.92
CA LYS A 19 -21.77 2.02 -3.14
C LYS A 19 -21.60 1.72 -1.66
N ASP A 20 -21.79 2.73 -0.81
CA ASP A 20 -21.65 2.60 0.65
C ASP A 20 -22.46 1.43 1.22
N LYS A 21 -23.67 1.21 0.70
CA LYS A 21 -24.54 0.09 1.11
C LYS A 21 -23.98 -1.30 0.80
N ASP A 22 -23.08 -1.41 -0.18
CA ASP A 22 -22.52 -2.69 -0.63
C ASP A 22 -21.35 -3.12 0.28
N LEU A 23 -20.77 -2.20 1.05
CA LEU A 23 -19.60 -2.45 1.91
C LEU A 23 -19.86 -3.47 3.02
N GLU A 24 -21.11 -3.57 3.49
CA GLU A 24 -21.55 -4.53 4.52
C GLU A 24 -22.13 -5.82 3.93
N HIS A 25 -22.20 -5.94 2.59
CA HIS A 25 -22.73 -7.15 1.97
C HIS A 25 -21.81 -8.35 2.24
N ILE A 26 -22.41 -9.49 2.60
CA ILE A 26 -21.67 -10.72 2.83
C ILE A 26 -21.37 -11.39 1.50
N ILE A 27 -20.08 -11.52 1.20
CA ILE A 27 -19.55 -12.36 0.13
C ILE A 27 -18.86 -13.59 0.72
N TYR A 28 -18.64 -14.59 -0.12
CA TYR A 28 -18.00 -15.84 0.31
C TYR A 28 -16.63 -16.00 -0.34
N ILE A 29 -15.59 -16.12 0.49
CA ILE A 29 -14.25 -16.50 0.05
C ILE A 29 -13.96 -17.86 0.65
N ARG A 30 -13.88 -18.91 -0.18
CA ARG A 30 -13.73 -20.30 0.28
C ARG A 30 -14.81 -20.71 1.30
N ASN A 31 -16.06 -20.33 1.02
CA ASN A 31 -17.24 -20.53 1.88
C ASN A 31 -17.16 -19.87 3.27
N GLN A 32 -16.20 -18.97 3.50
CA GLN A 32 -16.16 -18.13 4.68
C GLN A 32 -16.83 -16.80 4.34
N GLY A 33 -17.85 -16.44 5.12
CA GLY A 33 -18.58 -15.18 4.97
C GLY A 33 -17.68 -14.03 5.40
N HIS A 34 -17.61 -13.01 4.55
CA HIS A 34 -16.90 -11.77 4.80
C HIS A 34 -17.74 -10.60 4.32
N THR A 35 -17.70 -9.47 5.02
CA THR A 35 -18.20 -8.24 4.40
C THR A 35 -17.29 -7.86 3.22
N VAL A 36 -17.81 -7.09 2.27
CA VAL A 36 -16.99 -6.53 1.18
C VAL A 36 -15.81 -5.72 1.75
N THR A 37 -16.03 -4.97 2.84
CA THR A 37 -14.96 -4.25 3.56
C THR A 37 -13.87 -5.18 4.09
N GLU A 38 -14.23 -6.29 4.72
CA GLU A 38 -13.27 -7.29 5.19
C GLU A 38 -12.46 -7.89 4.04
N ALA A 39 -13.13 -8.21 2.93
CA ALA A 39 -12.47 -8.76 1.75
C ALA A 39 -11.46 -7.77 1.12
N ILE A 40 -11.82 -6.49 1.02
CA ILE A 40 -10.94 -5.43 0.52
C ILE A 40 -9.73 -5.26 1.45
N ASN A 41 -9.94 -5.17 2.76
CA ASN A 41 -8.85 -5.03 3.73
C ASN A 41 -7.90 -6.24 3.70
N ARG A 42 -8.45 -7.45 3.61
CA ARG A 42 -7.65 -8.67 3.44
C ARG A 42 -6.79 -8.60 2.19
N GLN A 43 -7.32 -8.13 1.05
CA GLN A 43 -6.51 -7.97 -0.15
C GLN A 43 -5.46 -6.89 -0.05
N LEU A 44 -5.78 -5.74 0.56
CA LEU A 44 -4.82 -4.66 0.79
C LEU A 44 -3.61 -5.17 1.57
N ALA A 45 -3.83 -5.89 2.67
CA ALA A 45 -2.77 -6.49 3.46
C ALA A 45 -1.94 -7.52 2.65
N HIS A 46 -2.61 -8.33 1.82
CA HIS A 46 -1.96 -9.31 0.96
C HIS A 46 -1.06 -8.67 -0.11
N TYR A 47 -1.50 -7.56 -0.72
CA TYR A 47 -0.68 -6.80 -1.65
C TYR A 47 0.55 -6.23 -0.96
N ALA A 48 0.39 -5.61 0.21
CA ALA A 48 1.52 -5.09 0.98
C ALA A 48 2.54 -6.20 1.31
N TYR A 49 2.08 -7.40 1.65
CA TYR A 49 2.94 -8.55 1.91
C TYR A 49 3.80 -8.91 0.67
N HIS A 50 3.18 -9.08 -0.50
CA HIS A 50 3.92 -9.43 -1.72
C HIS A 50 4.81 -8.29 -2.23
N VAL A 51 4.36 -7.04 -2.16
CA VAL A 51 5.21 -5.88 -2.48
C VAL A 51 6.41 -5.83 -1.55
N GLY A 52 6.23 -6.13 -0.25
CA GLY A 52 7.32 -6.25 0.71
C GLY A 52 8.33 -7.34 0.33
N GLN A 53 7.87 -8.51 -0.14
CA GLN A 53 8.75 -9.56 -0.65
C GLN A 53 9.55 -9.10 -1.89
N ILE A 54 8.91 -8.41 -2.83
CA ILE A 54 9.57 -7.84 -4.02
C ILE A 54 10.64 -6.82 -3.62
N VAL A 55 10.31 -5.90 -2.72
CA VAL A 55 11.26 -4.90 -2.18
C VAL A 55 12.43 -5.58 -1.48
N PHE A 56 12.17 -6.62 -0.68
CA PHE A 56 13.20 -7.37 0.01
C PHE A 56 14.16 -8.05 -0.96
N LEU A 57 13.63 -8.71 -1.99
CA LEU A 57 14.45 -9.30 -3.06
C LEU A 57 15.26 -8.24 -3.80
N GLY A 58 14.65 -7.11 -4.16
CA GLY A 58 15.34 -5.98 -4.79
C GLY A 58 16.50 -5.47 -3.94
N LYS A 59 16.30 -5.35 -2.62
CA LYS A 59 17.35 -4.96 -1.68
C LYS A 59 18.49 -5.98 -1.62
N LEU A 60 18.18 -7.28 -1.60
CA LEU A 60 19.21 -8.33 -1.62
C LEU A 60 20.03 -8.31 -2.92
N ILE A 61 19.36 -8.19 -4.06
CA ILE A 61 20.00 -8.19 -5.39
C ILE A 61 20.88 -6.95 -5.56
N LYS A 62 20.40 -5.77 -5.15
CA LYS A 62 21.14 -4.52 -5.28
C LYS A 62 22.21 -4.32 -4.22
N SER A 63 22.09 -4.95 -3.06
CA SER A 63 23.07 -4.88 -1.96
C SER A 63 23.50 -3.42 -1.69
N GLU A 64 24.77 -3.09 -1.89
CA GLU A 64 25.33 -1.74 -1.68
C GLU A 64 24.77 -0.69 -2.65
N GLU A 65 24.30 -1.09 -3.84
CA GLU A 65 23.63 -0.18 -4.79
C GLU A 65 22.17 0.12 -4.42
N TRP A 66 21.63 -0.52 -3.37
CA TRP A 66 20.24 -0.30 -2.98
C TRP A 66 20.02 1.14 -2.50
N ARG A 67 19.16 1.86 -3.21
CA ARG A 67 18.68 3.18 -2.80
C ARG A 67 17.45 3.01 -1.91
N SER A 68 17.50 3.54 -0.70
CA SER A 68 16.37 3.50 0.23
C SER A 68 15.13 4.13 -0.39
N LEU A 69 14.00 3.41 -0.40
CA LEU A 69 12.70 3.91 -0.88
C LEU A 69 11.97 4.77 0.16
N SER A 70 12.51 4.88 1.37
CA SER A 70 12.09 5.84 2.39
C SER A 70 13.31 6.36 3.14
N ILE A 71 13.19 6.65 4.45
CA ILE A 71 14.28 7.17 5.27
C ILE A 71 15.41 6.13 5.37
N PRO A 72 16.65 6.46 4.96
CA PRO A 72 17.79 5.56 5.08
C PRO A 72 18.00 5.09 6.52
N LYS A 73 18.52 3.87 6.69
CA LYS A 73 18.79 3.28 8.01
C LYS A 73 19.68 4.22 8.83
N GLY A 74 19.24 4.55 10.06
CA GLY A 74 19.95 5.45 10.96
C GLY A 74 19.60 6.94 10.81
N GLN A 75 18.90 7.34 9.75
CA GLN A 75 18.58 8.75 9.48
C GLN A 75 17.22 9.21 10.04
N SER A 76 16.48 8.33 10.73
CA SER A 76 15.14 8.65 11.26
C SER A 76 15.13 9.83 12.23
N LYS A 77 16.16 9.98 13.09
CA LYS A 77 16.23 11.10 14.04
C LYS A 77 16.34 12.45 13.31
N THR A 78 17.23 12.54 12.31
CA THR A 78 17.45 13.74 11.51
C THR A 78 16.19 14.11 10.74
N TYR A 79 15.62 13.15 10.01
CA TYR A 79 14.38 13.34 9.25
C TYR A 79 13.22 13.82 10.14
N ASN A 80 13.04 13.18 11.31
CA ASN A 80 11.97 13.54 12.23
C ASN A 80 12.17 14.93 12.83
N LYS A 81 13.42 15.32 13.17
CA LYS A 81 13.72 16.66 13.68
C LYS A 81 13.26 17.74 12.69
N GLU A 82 13.56 17.56 11.40
CA GLU A 82 13.12 18.49 10.36
C GLU A 82 11.60 18.54 10.23
N LYS A 83 10.93 17.38 10.24
CA LYS A 83 9.47 17.32 10.11
C LYS A 83 8.73 17.93 11.31
N PHE A 84 9.21 17.70 12.53
CA PHE A 84 8.60 18.26 13.75
C PHE A 84 8.87 19.75 13.95
N ASN A 85 9.89 20.31 13.30
CA ASN A 85 10.13 21.76 13.27
C ASN A 85 9.17 22.51 12.34
N LYS A 86 8.47 21.82 11.43
CA LYS A 86 7.44 22.43 10.57
C LYS A 86 6.13 22.57 11.36
N GLU A 87 5.35 23.62 11.08
CA GLU A 87 4.03 23.80 11.71
C GLU A 87 3.08 22.63 11.41
N LYS A 88 2.19 22.35 12.38
CA LYS A 88 1.14 21.34 12.19
C LYS A 88 0.16 21.85 11.13
N GLY A 89 -0.15 21.01 10.14
CA GLY A 89 -1.07 21.35 9.07
C GLY A 89 -1.50 20.11 8.28
N LYS A 90 -2.64 20.21 7.59
CA LYS A 90 -3.07 19.19 6.62
C LYS A 90 -2.25 19.36 5.35
N ARG A 91 -1.50 18.33 5.00
CA ARG A 91 -0.65 18.27 3.80
C ARG A 91 -0.55 16.81 3.39
N HIS A 92 -0.46 16.57 2.09
CA HIS A 92 -0.28 15.24 1.57
C HIS A 92 1.19 14.84 1.74
N PHE A 93 1.45 13.56 2.02
CA PHE A 93 2.81 13.07 2.28
C PHE A 93 3.71 13.14 1.03
N THR A 94 3.14 13.37 -0.15
CA THR A 94 3.84 13.58 -1.42
C THR A 94 4.06 15.06 -1.76
N ASP A 95 3.56 16.01 -0.98
CA ASP A 95 3.74 17.44 -1.29
C ASP A 95 5.22 17.87 -1.15
N ASP A 96 6.04 17.06 -0.47
CA ASP A 96 7.48 17.26 -0.27
C ASP A 96 8.34 16.29 -1.15
N LEU A 97 7.74 15.56 -2.12
CA LEU A 97 8.42 14.58 -3.00
C LEU A 97 8.77 15.16 -4.38
#